data_AF-A0A7S0NBJ9-F1
#
_entry.id   AF-A0A7S0NBJ9-F1
#
_cell.length_a   1.000
_cell.length_b   1.000
_cell.length_c   1.000
_cell.angle_alpha   90.00
_cell.angle_beta   90.00
_cell.angle_gamma   90.00
#
_symmetry.space_group_name_H-M   'P 1'
#
loop_
_entity.id
_entity.type
_entity.pdbx_description
1 polymer ?
#
loop_
_entity_poly.entity_id
_entity_poly.type
_entity_poly.pdbx_seq_one_letter_code
_entity_poly.pdbx_strand_id
1 'polypeptide(L)'
;MESTASDDSAQLGQIETERLLADLVQRDLETRKHDAMMNAEPFCDPKFTTVCFYLGYQARSSMPSNFDCDLGFALGHAAAALVAAGKTGYMASAHCLASPTAEWRVSGVPLFSMMGAERRAGEAIAAVRTHPVDLDGASFRHFAATREVLKQQDLYCNPGPLQFHGALGHTLTHRLRMEQRERAAQLLELSQITTQLQDTCWPGCSADVLTTALVSLRALQQNIQVLRAKESHAAAAASGRAHTVVQEGAEQTALRDN
;
A
#
# COMPACT_ATOMS: atom_id res chain seq x y z
N MET A 1 34.80 9.73 -4.03
CA MET A 1 34.56 8.33 -3.62
C MET A 1 33.16 8.28 -3.06
N GLU A 2 32.19 7.89 -3.88
CA GLU A 2 30.81 7.67 -3.43
C GLU A 2 30.81 6.59 -2.36
N SER A 3 30.30 6.94 -1.18
CA SER A 3 30.04 5.98 -0.11
C SER A 3 28.99 5.00 -0.64
N THR A 4 29.39 3.76 -0.87
CA THR A 4 28.47 2.63 -1.00
C THR A 4 27.71 2.49 0.32
N ALA A 5 26.56 3.15 0.42
CA ALA A 5 25.56 2.84 1.43
C ALA A 5 25.02 1.45 1.08
N SER A 6 25.75 0.40 1.43
CA SER A 6 25.27 -0.96 1.34
C SER A 6 24.34 -1.20 2.52
N ASP A 7 23.06 -0.89 2.31
CA ASP A 7 22.07 -1.83 2.82
C ASP A 7 22.51 -3.19 2.26
N ASP A 8 22.77 -4.18 3.14
CA ASP A 8 23.32 -5.51 2.85
C ASP A 8 22.34 -6.40 2.04
N SER A 9 21.68 -5.77 1.07
CA SER A 9 20.65 -6.26 0.18
C SER A 9 21.27 -6.48 -1.19
N ALA A 10 20.88 -7.59 -1.85
CA ALA A 10 21.30 -7.84 -3.21
C ALA A 10 20.94 -6.65 -4.10
N GLN A 11 21.88 -6.21 -4.96
CA GLN A 11 21.67 -5.11 -5.89
C GLN A 11 20.78 -5.55 -7.06
N LEU A 12 19.50 -5.85 -6.76
CA LEU A 12 18.53 -6.39 -7.71
C LEU A 12 18.31 -5.46 -8.91
N GLY A 13 18.51 -4.15 -8.74
CA GLY A 13 18.39 -3.18 -9.82
C GLY A 13 19.45 -3.29 -10.93
N GLN A 14 20.57 -3.99 -10.68
CA GLN A 14 21.60 -4.26 -11.70
C GLN A 14 21.37 -5.57 -12.44
N ILE A 15 20.44 -6.41 -11.96
CA ILE A 15 20.12 -7.70 -12.58
C ILE A 15 19.12 -7.45 -13.70
N GLU A 16 19.56 -7.65 -14.95
CA GLU A 16 18.74 -7.59 -16.17
C GLU A 16 17.79 -8.79 -16.25
N THR A 17 16.80 -8.82 -15.35
CA THR A 17 15.86 -9.94 -15.17
C THR A 17 15.05 -10.19 -16.44
N GLU A 18 14.72 -9.14 -17.18
CA GLU A 18 14.01 -9.21 -18.45
C GLU A 18 14.82 -9.93 -19.54
N ARG A 19 16.15 -9.75 -19.57
CA ARG A 19 17.02 -10.44 -20.52
C ARG A 19 17.19 -11.90 -20.15
N LEU A 20 17.32 -12.20 -18.86
CA LEU A 20 17.32 -13.57 -18.36
C LEU A 20 16.03 -14.31 -18.76
N LEU A 21 14.86 -13.68 -18.59
CA LEU A 21 13.59 -14.28 -19.00
C LEU A 21 13.51 -14.49 -20.51
N ALA A 22 13.98 -13.52 -21.32
CA ALA A 22 14.03 -13.65 -22.77
C ALA A 22 14.89 -14.85 -23.21
N ASP A 23 16.09 -15.00 -22.63
CA ASP A 23 17.01 -16.11 -22.91
C ASP A 23 16.40 -17.46 -22.49
N LEU A 24 15.72 -17.53 -21.35
CA LEU A 24 15.05 -18.75 -20.88
C LEU A 24 13.92 -19.16 -21.83
N VAL A 25 13.11 -18.22 -22.31
CA VAL A 25 12.04 -18.50 -23.28
C VAL A 25 12.62 -18.95 -24.62
N GLN A 26 13.69 -18.32 -25.10
CA GLN A 26 14.34 -18.73 -26.35
C GLN A 26 14.84 -20.19 -26.27
N ARG A 27 15.54 -20.55 -25.18
CA ARG A 27 16.00 -21.93 -24.96
C ARG A 27 14.86 -22.93 -24.85
N ASP A 28 13.77 -22.56 -24.20
CA ASP A 28 12.57 -23.41 -24.11
C ASP A 28 11.95 -23.66 -25.49
N LEU A 29 11.88 -22.63 -26.34
CA LEU A 29 11.39 -22.77 -27.72
C LEU A 29 12.32 -23.67 -28.57
N GLU A 30 13.64 -23.52 -28.45
CA GLU A 30 14.63 -24.36 -29.13
C GLU A 30 14.52 -25.83 -28.69
N THR A 31 14.34 -26.07 -27.39
CA THR A 31 14.15 -27.41 -26.83
C THR A 31 12.87 -28.05 -27.38
N ARG A 32 11.73 -27.32 -27.36
CA ARG A 32 10.46 -27.84 -27.90
C ARG A 32 10.53 -28.14 -29.39
N LYS A 33 11.26 -27.32 -30.15
CA LYS A 33 11.52 -27.56 -31.58
C LYS A 33 12.31 -28.85 -31.80
N HIS A 34 13.35 -29.07 -31.00
CA HIS A 34 14.14 -30.28 -31.04
C HIS A 34 13.30 -31.52 -30.71
N ASP A 35 12.53 -31.47 -29.63
CA ASP A 35 11.67 -32.58 -29.19
C ASP A 35 10.60 -32.92 -30.21
N ALA A 36 9.97 -31.92 -30.82
CA ALA A 36 8.97 -32.16 -31.86
C ALA A 36 9.59 -32.77 -33.12
N MET A 37 10.81 -32.33 -33.49
CA MET A 37 11.56 -32.94 -34.60
C MET A 37 11.91 -34.40 -34.31
N MET A 38 12.30 -34.74 -33.08
CA MET A 38 12.60 -36.11 -32.65
C MET A 38 11.37 -37.01 -32.60
N ASN A 39 10.22 -36.47 -32.18
CA ASN A 39 8.96 -37.22 -32.04
C ASN A 39 8.08 -37.20 -33.30
N ALA A 40 8.55 -36.59 -34.40
CA ALA A 40 7.79 -36.38 -35.64
C ALA A 40 6.43 -35.68 -35.42
N GLU A 41 6.32 -34.84 -34.39
CA GLU A 41 5.13 -34.06 -34.07
C GLU A 41 5.12 -32.75 -34.87
N PRO A 42 3.95 -32.27 -35.29
CA PRO A 42 3.84 -30.98 -35.97
C PRO A 42 4.23 -29.84 -35.01
N PHE A 43 5.26 -29.08 -35.37
CA PHE A 43 5.71 -27.90 -34.64
C PHE A 43 5.59 -26.64 -35.50
N CYS A 44 4.89 -25.65 -34.99
CA CYS A 44 4.87 -24.32 -35.59
C CYS A 44 6.10 -23.56 -35.09
N ASP A 45 7.10 -23.34 -35.95
CA ASP A 45 8.33 -22.61 -35.61
C ASP A 45 8.04 -21.11 -35.51
N PRO A 46 7.90 -20.55 -34.30
CA PRO A 46 7.54 -19.16 -34.15
C PRO A 46 8.77 -18.28 -34.36
N LYS A 47 8.63 -17.21 -35.15
CA LYS A 47 9.68 -16.18 -35.23
C LYS A 47 9.68 -15.36 -33.93
N PHE A 48 10.44 -15.81 -32.95
CA PHE A 48 10.61 -15.13 -31.67
C PHE A 48 11.75 -14.12 -31.76
N THR A 49 11.46 -12.83 -31.56
CA THR A 49 12.46 -11.76 -31.50
C THR A 49 12.13 -10.87 -30.33
N THR A 50 13.10 -10.68 -29.44
CA THR A 50 12.90 -10.00 -28.16
C THR A 50 13.51 -8.60 -28.19
N VAL A 51 12.82 -7.66 -27.54
CA VAL A 51 13.35 -6.34 -27.24
C VAL A 51 13.10 -6.09 -25.76
N CYS A 52 14.16 -5.84 -25.02
CA CYS A 52 14.13 -5.65 -23.58
C CYS A 52 14.23 -4.16 -23.24
N PHE A 53 13.40 -3.70 -22.30
CA PHE A 53 13.41 -2.31 -21.82
C PHE A 53 13.48 -2.28 -20.30
N TYR A 54 14.31 -1.39 -19.76
CA TYR A 54 14.34 -1.05 -18.34
C TYR A 54 13.93 0.40 -18.13
N LEU A 55 12.77 0.61 -17.52
CA LEU A 55 12.16 1.93 -17.29
C LEU A 55 12.23 2.35 -15.82
N GLY A 56 13.44 2.40 -15.26
CA GLY A 56 13.66 2.81 -13.87
C GLY A 56 14.05 4.28 -13.72
N TYR A 57 15.19 4.66 -14.30
CA TYR A 57 15.82 5.96 -14.08
C TYR A 57 14.97 7.14 -14.59
N GLN A 58 14.35 6.99 -15.76
CA GLN A 58 13.58 8.08 -16.37
C GLN A 58 12.34 8.44 -15.54
N ALA A 59 11.76 7.48 -14.82
CA ALA A 59 10.56 7.69 -14.01
C ALA A 59 10.85 8.46 -12.71
N ARG A 60 12.01 8.24 -12.08
CA ARG A 60 12.33 8.76 -10.73
C ARG A 60 12.63 10.26 -10.68
N SER A 61 13.01 10.85 -11.80
CA SER A 61 13.32 12.29 -11.91
C SER A 61 12.39 13.00 -12.89
N SER A 62 11.22 12.41 -13.15
CA SER A 62 10.16 13.04 -13.94
C SER A 62 9.44 14.13 -13.14
N MET A 63 8.68 14.99 -13.84
CA MET A 63 7.85 15.97 -13.15
C MET A 63 6.75 15.25 -12.34
N PRO A 64 6.55 15.61 -11.05
CA PRO A 64 5.49 15.02 -10.24
C PRO A 64 4.11 15.34 -10.81
N SER A 65 3.14 14.44 -10.63
CA SER A 65 1.75 14.71 -10.99
C SER A 65 1.13 15.79 -10.09
N ASN A 66 -0.01 16.38 -10.49
CA ASN A 66 -0.75 17.29 -9.59
C ASN A 66 -1.05 16.64 -8.23
N PHE A 67 -1.37 15.33 -8.23
CA PHE A 67 -1.58 14.56 -7.01
C PHE A 67 -0.31 14.50 -6.13
N ASP A 68 0.85 14.21 -6.72
CA ASP A 68 2.11 14.13 -5.97
C ASP A 68 2.56 15.51 -5.47
N CYS A 69 2.31 16.58 -6.24
CA CYS A 69 2.52 17.97 -5.82
C CYS A 69 1.68 18.31 -4.59
N ASP A 70 0.36 18.06 -4.66
CA ASP A 70 -0.57 18.31 -3.56
C ASP A 70 -0.18 17.49 -2.31
N LEU A 71 0.17 16.21 -2.50
CA LEU A 71 0.57 15.31 -1.43
C LEU A 71 1.87 15.76 -0.77
N GLY A 72 2.89 16.10 -1.57
CA GLY A 72 4.15 16.63 -1.06
C GLY A 72 3.96 17.91 -0.27
N PHE A 73 3.12 18.83 -0.77
CA PHE A 73 2.81 20.08 -0.08
C PHE A 73 2.09 19.86 1.25
N ALA A 74 1.07 18.99 1.26
CA ALA A 74 0.30 18.65 2.46
C ALA A 74 1.16 17.97 3.52
N LEU A 75 2.01 17.01 3.13
CA LEU A 75 2.92 16.31 4.04
C LEU A 75 3.99 17.26 4.61
N GLY A 76 4.52 18.18 3.81
CA GLY A 76 5.45 19.21 4.27
C GLY A 76 4.84 20.14 5.32
N HIS A 77 3.60 20.59 5.11
CA HIS A 77 2.85 21.38 6.09
C HIS A 77 2.57 20.60 7.37
N ALA A 78 2.18 19.34 7.26
CA ALA A 78 1.94 18.47 8.41
C ALA A 78 3.22 18.26 9.22
N ALA A 79 4.36 18.04 8.56
CA ALA A 79 5.67 17.94 9.22
C ALA A 79 6.04 19.24 9.95
N ALA A 80 5.87 20.40 9.31
CA ALA A 80 6.11 21.70 9.94
C ALA A 80 5.24 21.91 11.18
N ALA A 81 3.95 21.54 11.12
CA ALA A 81 3.04 21.61 12.26
C ALA A 81 3.47 20.70 13.41
N LEU A 82 3.95 19.48 13.12
CA LEU A 82 4.48 18.56 14.13
C LEU A 82 5.72 19.15 14.83
N VAL A 83 6.64 19.73 14.07
CA VAL A 83 7.83 20.40 14.60
C VAL A 83 7.45 21.61 15.47
N ALA A 84 6.54 22.45 14.99
CA ALA A 84 6.05 23.61 15.75
C ALA A 84 5.37 23.21 17.07
N ALA A 85 4.73 22.04 17.10
CA ALA A 85 4.14 21.46 18.31
C ALA A 85 5.14 20.69 19.20
N GLY A 86 6.45 20.75 18.89
CA GLY A 86 7.52 20.11 19.67
C GLY A 86 7.48 18.57 19.62
N LYS A 87 6.90 17.98 18.57
CA LYS A 87 6.81 16.51 18.42
C LYS A 87 8.02 15.97 17.67
N THR A 88 8.54 14.82 18.12
CA THR A 88 9.67 14.10 17.51
C THR A 88 9.34 12.61 17.36
N GLY A 89 9.97 11.94 16.39
CA GLY A 89 9.73 10.52 16.11
C GLY A 89 8.39 10.22 15.43
N TYR A 90 7.78 11.21 14.76
CA TYR A 90 6.53 11.06 14.01
C TYR A 90 6.79 11.17 12.50
N MET A 91 6.10 10.34 11.72
CA MET A 91 5.97 10.46 10.27
C MET A 91 4.73 11.29 9.95
N ALA A 92 4.88 12.33 9.12
CA ALA A 92 3.73 13.03 8.55
C ALA A 92 2.96 12.07 7.63
N SER A 93 1.64 12.05 7.78
CA SER A 93 0.74 11.15 7.05
C SER A 93 -0.49 11.91 6.58
N ALA A 94 -1.02 11.52 5.42
CA ALA A 94 -2.22 12.08 4.84
C ALA A 94 -3.23 10.96 4.54
N HIS A 95 -4.50 11.23 4.81
CA HIS A 95 -5.62 10.30 4.67
C HIS A 95 -6.66 10.86 3.72
N CYS A 96 -7.57 10.00 3.25
CA CYS A 96 -8.63 10.36 2.31
C CYS A 96 -8.08 10.85 0.95
N LEU A 97 -6.91 10.36 0.53
CA LEU A 97 -6.23 10.71 -0.73
C LEU A 97 -7.06 10.42 -2.00
N ALA A 98 -8.07 9.57 -1.82
CA ALA A 98 -9.14 9.29 -2.77
C ALA A 98 -10.00 10.50 -3.18
N SER A 99 -10.26 11.36 -2.20
CA SER A 99 -11.17 12.50 -2.26
C SER A 99 -10.48 13.73 -2.86
N PRO A 100 -11.23 14.78 -3.23
CA PRO A 100 -10.64 16.08 -3.55
C PRO A 100 -9.68 16.56 -2.46
N THR A 101 -8.61 17.26 -2.85
CA THR A 101 -7.51 17.68 -1.96
C THR A 101 -8.00 18.44 -0.72
N ALA A 102 -9.09 19.20 -0.83
CA ALA A 102 -9.69 19.94 0.29
C ALA A 102 -10.26 19.05 1.41
N GLU A 103 -10.57 17.78 1.13
CA GLU A 103 -11.09 16.81 2.11
C GLU A 103 -9.98 15.97 2.76
N TRP A 104 -8.74 16.13 2.32
CA TRP A 104 -7.63 15.38 2.87
C TRP A 104 -7.40 15.73 4.33
N ARG A 105 -7.04 14.71 5.11
CA ARG A 105 -6.75 14.88 6.53
C ARG A 105 -5.30 14.53 6.79
N VAL A 106 -4.57 15.44 7.40
CA VAL A 106 -3.17 15.23 7.78
C VAL A 106 -3.04 14.88 9.26
N SER A 107 -2.05 14.07 9.60
CA SER A 107 -1.77 13.60 10.95
C SER A 107 -0.30 13.21 11.12
N GLY A 108 0.18 13.11 12.36
CA GLY A 108 1.44 12.45 12.66
C GLY A 108 1.22 11.00 13.12
N VAL A 109 1.94 10.06 12.51
CA VAL A 109 1.98 8.65 12.93
C VAL A 109 3.30 8.38 13.64
N PRO A 110 3.30 7.89 14.89
CA PRO A 110 4.56 7.57 15.58
C PRO A 110 5.37 6.49 14.83
N LEU A 111 6.64 6.76 14.52
CA LEU A 111 7.48 5.87 13.71
C LEU A 111 7.57 4.45 14.28
N PHE A 112 7.73 4.33 15.60
CA PHE A 112 7.84 3.04 16.28
C PHE A 112 6.61 2.14 16.09
N SER A 113 5.42 2.72 15.83
CA SER A 113 4.19 1.93 15.62
C SER A 113 4.18 1.18 14.29
N MET A 114 5.04 1.60 13.34
CA MET A 114 5.22 0.98 12.03
C MET A 114 6.45 0.05 11.99
N MET A 115 7.26 0.05 13.06
CA MET A 115 8.48 -0.76 13.13
C MET A 115 8.18 -2.16 13.63
N GLY A 116 8.92 -3.13 13.10
CA GLY A 116 8.99 -4.49 13.62
C GLY A 116 10.42 -4.99 13.62
N ALA A 117 10.64 -6.14 14.26
CA ALA A 117 11.92 -6.84 14.14
C ALA A 117 12.05 -7.47 12.74
N GLU A 118 13.12 -7.14 12.03
CA GLU A 118 13.53 -7.74 10.76
C GLU A 118 14.92 -8.36 10.95
N ARG A 119 15.22 -9.48 10.28
CA ARG A 119 16.58 -10.03 10.27
C ARG A 119 17.31 -9.59 9.01
N ARG A 120 18.44 -8.89 9.18
CA ARG A 120 19.38 -8.58 8.09
C ARG A 120 20.75 -9.13 8.45
N ALA A 121 21.40 -9.81 7.51
CA ALA A 121 22.70 -10.45 7.72
C ALA A 121 22.78 -11.38 8.96
N GLY A 122 21.64 -11.93 9.40
CA GLY A 122 21.55 -12.76 10.60
C GLY A 122 21.24 -12.01 11.90
N GLU A 123 21.39 -10.69 11.94
CA GLU A 123 21.11 -9.84 13.11
C GLU A 123 19.68 -9.29 13.10
N ALA A 124 19.08 -9.13 14.29
CA ALA A 124 17.76 -8.55 14.44
C ALA A 124 17.86 -7.02 14.52
N ILE A 125 17.26 -6.34 13.56
CA ILE A 125 17.19 -4.88 13.49
C ILE A 125 15.74 -4.41 13.60
N ALA A 126 15.54 -3.19 14.12
CA ALA A 126 14.24 -2.54 14.10
C ALA A 126 14.06 -1.84 12.74
N ALA A 127 13.08 -2.27 11.94
CA ALA A 127 12.84 -1.74 10.61
C ALA A 127 11.35 -1.51 10.35
N VAL A 128 11.03 -0.52 9.53
CA VAL A 128 9.66 -0.33 9.02
C VAL A 128 9.37 -1.45 8.03
N ARG A 129 8.30 -2.20 8.28
CA ARG A 129 7.95 -3.34 7.42
C ARG A 129 7.57 -2.86 6.03
N THR A 130 8.11 -3.52 5.01
CA THR A 130 7.63 -3.35 3.64
C THR A 130 6.26 -4.00 3.49
N HIS A 131 5.36 -3.34 2.77
CA HIS A 131 4.04 -3.86 2.47
C HIS A 131 4.03 -4.45 1.06
N PRO A 132 4.11 -5.78 0.90
CA PRO A 132 4.00 -6.41 -0.41
C PRO A 132 2.58 -6.24 -0.99
N VAL A 133 2.42 -6.60 -2.25
CA VAL A 133 1.10 -6.65 -2.88
C VAL A 133 0.22 -7.65 -2.14
N ASP A 134 -0.96 -7.20 -1.72
CA ASP A 134 -2.00 -8.08 -1.18
C ASP A 134 -2.68 -8.85 -2.33
N LEU A 135 -2.51 -10.17 -2.33
CA LEU A 135 -3.06 -11.06 -3.36
C LEU A 135 -4.58 -11.25 -3.21
N ASP A 136 -5.14 -10.96 -2.05
CA ASP A 136 -6.60 -10.96 -1.83
C ASP A 136 -7.20 -9.56 -2.00
N GLY A 137 -6.37 -8.54 -2.12
CA GLY A 137 -6.77 -7.14 -2.28
C GLY A 137 -7.51 -6.87 -3.59
N ALA A 138 -8.40 -5.85 -3.59
CA ALA A 138 -9.22 -5.48 -4.76
C ALA A 138 -8.40 -5.26 -6.05
N SER A 139 -7.23 -4.62 -5.93
CA SER A 139 -6.38 -4.34 -7.09
C SER A 139 -5.86 -5.61 -7.76
N PHE A 140 -5.40 -6.59 -6.98
CA PHE A 140 -4.90 -7.85 -7.52
C PHE A 140 -6.05 -8.73 -8.02
N ARG A 141 -7.18 -8.80 -7.31
CA ARG A 141 -8.38 -9.50 -7.78
C ARG A 141 -8.86 -8.99 -9.14
N HIS A 142 -8.84 -7.68 -9.37
CA HIS A 142 -9.16 -7.09 -10.67
C HIS A 142 -8.20 -7.54 -11.77
N PHE A 143 -6.89 -7.54 -11.50
CA PHE A 143 -5.89 -8.06 -12.43
C PHE A 143 -6.09 -9.57 -12.69
N ALA A 144 -6.30 -10.38 -11.64
CA ALA A 144 -6.49 -11.81 -11.75
C ALA A 144 -7.73 -12.18 -12.58
N ALA A 145 -8.82 -11.42 -12.46
CA ALA A 145 -10.05 -11.62 -13.24
C ALA A 145 -9.88 -11.33 -14.73
N THR A 146 -8.91 -10.50 -15.13
CA THR A 146 -8.72 -10.06 -16.51
C THR A 146 -7.52 -10.69 -17.20
N ARG A 147 -6.51 -11.16 -16.46
CA ARG A 147 -5.22 -11.63 -17.01
C ARG A 147 -5.31 -12.73 -18.06
N GLU A 148 -6.27 -13.65 -17.96
CA GLU A 148 -6.41 -14.75 -18.93
C GLU A 148 -6.89 -14.24 -20.29
N VAL A 149 -7.78 -13.26 -20.30
CA VAL A 149 -8.24 -12.60 -21.54
C VAL A 149 -7.11 -11.75 -22.11
N LEU A 150 -6.42 -10.97 -21.26
CA LEU A 150 -5.28 -10.14 -21.67
C LEU A 150 -4.10 -10.96 -22.23
N LYS A 151 -3.95 -12.22 -21.80
CA LYS A 151 -2.93 -13.15 -22.33
C LYS A 151 -3.24 -13.60 -23.76
N GLN A 152 -4.51 -13.70 -24.13
CA GLN A 152 -4.95 -14.28 -25.41
C GLN A 152 -5.35 -13.22 -26.44
N GLN A 153 -5.72 -12.03 -26.01
CA GLN A 153 -6.28 -10.97 -26.86
C GLN A 153 -5.45 -9.69 -26.79
N ASP A 154 -5.39 -8.97 -27.91
CA ASP A 154 -4.68 -7.70 -28.03
C ASP A 154 -5.50 -6.52 -27.46
N LEU A 155 -5.67 -6.51 -26.14
CA LEU A 155 -6.43 -5.50 -25.40
C LEU A 155 -5.51 -4.44 -24.78
N TYR A 156 -4.68 -3.81 -25.60
CA TYR A 156 -3.72 -2.81 -25.14
C TYR A 156 -4.38 -1.47 -24.80
N CYS A 157 -3.98 -0.88 -23.67
CA CYS A 157 -4.29 0.50 -23.32
C CYS A 157 -3.08 1.38 -23.62
N ASN A 158 -3.27 2.49 -24.33
CA ASN A 158 -2.23 3.48 -24.58
C ASN A 158 -2.51 4.74 -23.74
N PRO A 159 -2.04 4.80 -22.47
CA PRO A 159 -2.20 6.00 -21.67
C PRO A 159 -1.40 7.15 -22.30
N GLY A 160 -2.03 8.31 -22.42
CA GLY A 160 -1.33 9.53 -22.86
C GLY A 160 -0.31 10.03 -21.83
N PRO A 161 0.49 11.04 -22.20
CA PRO A 161 1.42 11.68 -21.28
C PRO A 161 0.71 12.28 -20.06
N LEU A 162 1.45 12.43 -18.95
CA LEU A 162 0.97 13.15 -17.77
C LEU A 162 0.45 14.54 -18.16
N GLN A 163 -0.78 14.86 -17.75
CA GLN A 163 -1.41 16.15 -17.97
C GLN A 163 -1.46 16.93 -16.65
N PHE A 164 -1.29 18.25 -16.73
CA PHE A 164 -1.39 19.16 -15.57
C PHE A 164 -2.67 20.01 -15.61
N HIS A 165 -3.33 20.06 -16.77
CA HIS A 165 -4.51 20.86 -17.02
C HIS A 165 -5.60 20.00 -17.67
N GLY A 166 -6.86 20.44 -17.54
CA GLY A 166 -8.01 19.74 -18.10
C GLY A 166 -8.47 18.52 -17.29
N ALA A 167 -9.41 17.77 -17.85
CA ALA A 167 -10.14 16.71 -17.13
C ALA A 167 -9.24 15.58 -16.59
N LEU A 168 -8.08 15.36 -17.20
CA LEU A 168 -7.15 14.28 -16.82
C LEU A 168 -6.06 14.73 -15.83
N GLY A 169 -5.97 16.02 -15.50
CA GLY A 169 -4.89 16.57 -14.68
C GLY A 169 -4.81 16.02 -13.24
N HIS A 170 -5.94 15.54 -12.71
CA HIS A 170 -6.04 14.98 -11.35
C HIS A 170 -6.36 13.48 -11.38
N THR A 171 -5.95 12.77 -12.44
CA THR A 171 -6.18 11.33 -12.55
C THR A 171 -5.36 10.57 -11.49
N LEU A 172 -6.06 9.81 -10.64
CA LEU A 172 -5.43 9.00 -9.60
C LEU A 172 -4.94 7.65 -10.15
N THR A 173 -4.02 6.98 -9.44
CA THR A 173 -3.60 5.63 -9.81
C THR A 173 -4.76 4.63 -9.68
N HIS A 174 -4.74 3.57 -10.50
CA HIS A 174 -5.78 2.53 -10.45
C HIS A 174 -5.88 1.90 -9.07
N ARG A 175 -4.74 1.65 -8.42
CA ARG A 175 -4.67 1.06 -7.09
C ARG A 175 -5.43 1.89 -6.05
N LEU A 176 -5.11 3.19 -5.96
CA LEU A 176 -5.73 4.08 -4.99
C LEU A 176 -7.25 4.19 -5.20
N ARG A 177 -7.69 4.23 -6.46
CA ARG A 177 -9.12 4.22 -6.81
C ARG A 177 -9.83 2.93 -6.39
N MET A 178 -9.19 1.77 -6.58
CA MET A 178 -9.81 0.48 -6.25
C MET A 178 -9.92 0.25 -4.75
N GLU A 179 -8.85 0.52 -4.00
CA GLU A 179 -8.87 0.39 -2.53
C GLU A 179 -9.90 1.34 -1.90
N GLN A 180 -10.06 2.56 -2.43
CA GLN A 180 -11.09 3.47 -1.95
C GLN A 180 -12.51 2.99 -2.31
N ARG A 181 -12.73 2.47 -3.53
CA ARG A 181 -14.05 1.98 -3.95
C ARG A 181 -14.56 0.87 -3.05
N GLU A 182 -13.71 -0.08 -2.68
CA GLU A 182 -14.08 -1.16 -1.77
C GLU A 182 -14.47 -0.61 -0.39
N ARG A 183 -13.65 0.29 0.17
CA ARG A 183 -13.97 0.96 1.44
C ARG A 183 -15.25 1.79 1.36
N ALA A 184 -15.49 2.49 0.26
CA ALA A 184 -16.70 3.28 0.04
C ALA A 184 -17.93 2.37 -0.07
N ALA A 185 -17.82 1.22 -0.74
CA ALA A 185 -18.89 0.23 -0.82
C ALA A 185 -19.25 -0.33 0.57
N GLN A 186 -18.24 -0.64 1.39
CA GLN A 186 -18.46 -1.08 2.79
C GLN A 186 -19.15 -0.01 3.64
N LEU A 187 -18.75 1.26 3.50
CA LEU A 187 -19.41 2.37 4.20
C LEU A 187 -20.85 2.59 3.72
N LEU A 188 -21.10 2.43 2.43
CA LEU A 188 -22.44 2.50 1.86
C LEU A 188 -23.33 1.38 2.41
N GLU A 189 -22.83 0.14 2.40
CA GLU A 189 -23.54 -1.02 2.97
C GLU A 189 -23.87 -0.80 4.46
N LEU A 190 -22.89 -0.33 5.24
CA LEU A 190 -23.10 0.03 6.64
C LEU A 190 -24.24 1.07 6.79
N SER A 191 -24.21 2.12 5.96
CA SER A 191 -25.25 3.15 5.99
C SER A 191 -26.63 2.59 5.63
N GLN A 192 -26.73 1.74 4.61
CA GLN A 192 -27.97 1.09 4.18
C GLN A 192 -28.55 0.23 5.30
N ILE A 193 -27.72 -0.59 5.96
CA ILE A 193 -28.14 -1.41 7.11
C ILE A 193 -28.68 -0.52 8.23
N THR A 194 -27.99 0.58 8.55
CA THR A 194 -28.47 1.50 9.60
C THR A 194 -29.78 2.18 9.26
N THR A 195 -30.00 2.57 8.00
CA THR A 195 -31.27 3.15 7.54
C THR A 195 -32.39 2.12 7.57
N GLN A 196 -32.15 0.89 7.08
CA GLN A 196 -33.13 -0.20 7.13
C GLN A 196 -33.54 -0.53 8.57
N LEU A 197 -32.59 -0.52 9.51
CA LEU A 197 -32.88 -0.71 10.93
C LEU A 197 -33.73 0.42 11.49
N GLN A 198 -33.46 1.67 11.11
CA GLN A 198 -34.29 2.82 11.52
C GLN A 198 -35.72 2.71 10.98
N ASP A 199 -35.88 2.32 9.71
CA ASP A 199 -37.19 2.12 9.06
C ASP A 199 -37.96 0.95 9.69
N THR A 200 -37.26 -0.13 10.08
CA THR A 200 -37.88 -1.26 10.76
C THR A 200 -38.35 -0.89 12.18
N CYS A 201 -37.61 0.02 12.82
CA CYS A 201 -37.93 0.55 14.16
C CYS A 201 -38.91 1.74 14.12
N TRP A 202 -39.56 2.00 12.98
CA TRP A 202 -40.51 3.11 12.81
C TRP A 202 -41.69 3.02 13.82
N PRO A 203 -42.33 4.15 14.19
CA PRO A 203 -43.52 4.14 15.05
C PRO A 203 -44.58 3.14 14.57
N GLY A 204 -44.87 2.13 15.40
CA GLY A 204 -45.74 0.99 15.06
C GLY A 204 -45.06 -0.38 15.16
N CYS A 205 -43.73 -0.43 15.31
CA CYS A 205 -43.00 -1.68 15.60
C CYS A 205 -43.29 -2.21 17.02
N SER A 206 -43.05 -3.51 17.24
CA SER A 206 -43.21 -4.10 18.58
C SER A 206 -42.12 -3.62 19.53
N ALA A 207 -42.45 -3.50 20.82
CA ALA A 207 -41.50 -3.09 21.85
C ALA A 207 -40.28 -4.02 21.91
N ASP A 208 -40.47 -5.31 21.63
CA ASP A 208 -39.39 -6.30 21.60
C ASP A 208 -38.40 -6.02 20.47
N VAL A 209 -38.87 -5.73 19.26
CA VAL A 209 -38.01 -5.42 18.11
C VAL A 209 -37.15 -4.19 18.38
N LEU A 210 -37.76 -3.12 18.89
CA LEU A 210 -37.03 -1.89 19.24
C LEU A 210 -36.02 -2.14 20.36
N THR A 211 -36.39 -2.90 21.39
CA THR A 211 -35.52 -3.22 22.53
C THR A 211 -34.33 -4.07 22.09
N THR A 212 -34.57 -5.10 21.27
CA THR A 212 -33.51 -5.95 20.70
C THR A 212 -32.56 -5.13 19.84
N ALA A 213 -33.08 -4.32 18.91
CA ALA A 213 -32.25 -3.47 18.05
C ALA A 213 -31.35 -2.53 18.87
N LEU A 214 -31.90 -1.87 19.90
CA LEU A 214 -31.13 -0.99 20.78
C LEU A 214 -30.06 -1.72 21.59
N VAL A 215 -30.37 -2.88 22.16
CA VAL A 215 -29.39 -3.68 22.92
C VAL A 215 -28.26 -4.15 22.01
N SER A 216 -28.57 -4.65 20.83
CA SER A 216 -27.57 -5.10 19.84
C SER A 216 -26.68 -3.95 19.37
N LEU A 217 -27.25 -2.78 19.04
CA LEU A 217 -26.49 -1.60 18.63
C LEU A 217 -25.59 -1.06 19.74
N ARG A 218 -26.05 -1.06 21.00
CA ARG A 218 -25.23 -0.69 22.16
C ARG A 218 -24.08 -1.68 22.39
N ALA A 219 -24.34 -2.98 22.27
CA ALA A 219 -23.30 -4.00 22.38
C ALA A 219 -22.25 -3.84 21.27
N LEU A 220 -22.68 -3.58 20.02
CA LEU A 220 -21.78 -3.28 18.91
C LEU A 220 -20.94 -2.02 19.20
N GLN A 221 -21.56 -0.95 19.69
CA GLN A 221 -20.87 0.28 20.06
C GLN A 221 -19.80 0.03 21.13
N GLN A 222 -20.11 -0.74 22.17
CA GLN A 222 -19.16 -1.12 23.21
C GLN A 222 -18.01 -1.98 22.65
N ASN A 223 -18.31 -2.97 21.81
CA ASN A 223 -17.27 -3.79 21.18
C ASN A 223 -16.32 -2.95 20.32
N ILE A 224 -16.85 -2.01 19.53
CA ILE A 224 -16.03 -1.08 18.74
C ILE A 224 -15.18 -0.17 19.65
N GLN A 225 -15.72 0.30 20.77
CA GLN A 225 -14.95 1.08 21.75
C GLN A 225 -13.81 0.26 22.35
N VAL A 226 -14.05 -1.01 22.69
CA VAL A 226 -13.01 -1.92 23.19
C VAL A 226 -11.94 -2.16 22.12
N LEU A 227 -12.31 -2.35 20.86
CA LEU A 227 -11.36 -2.50 19.76
C LEU A 227 -10.52 -1.23 19.58
N ARG A 228 -11.15 -0.05 19.56
CA ARG A 228 -10.43 1.24 19.53
C ARG A 228 -9.53 1.44 20.74
N ALA A 229 -9.96 1.02 21.93
CA ALA A 229 -9.16 1.08 23.14
C ALA A 229 -7.97 0.11 23.05
N LYS A 230 -8.14 -1.09 22.49
CA LYS A 230 -7.03 -2.00 22.23
C LYS A 230 -6.04 -1.42 21.22
N GLU A 231 -6.52 -0.79 20.15
CA GLU A 231 -5.67 -0.10 19.18
C GLU A 231 -4.92 1.07 19.82
N SER A 232 -5.59 1.88 20.66
CA SER A 232 -4.94 2.98 21.37
C SER A 232 -3.99 2.52 22.47
N HIS A 233 -4.29 1.43 23.18
CA HIS A 233 -3.38 0.80 24.14
C HIS A 233 -2.19 0.14 23.46
N ALA A 234 -2.36 -0.47 22.29
CA ALA A 234 -1.23 -0.95 21.48
C ALA A 234 -0.34 0.21 21.04
N ALA A 235 -0.94 1.34 20.62
CA ALA A 235 -0.22 2.57 20.29
C ALA A 235 0.49 3.20 21.52
N ALA A 236 -0.17 3.20 22.69
CA ALA A 236 0.35 3.78 23.93
C ALA A 236 1.41 2.90 24.61
N ALA A 237 1.25 1.57 24.62
CA ALA A 237 2.25 0.63 25.14
C ALA A 237 3.53 0.65 24.30
N ALA A 238 3.39 0.83 22.98
CA ALA A 238 4.53 1.06 22.10
C ALA A 238 5.21 2.43 22.37
N SER A 239 4.44 3.47 22.74
CA SER A 239 4.98 4.77 23.18
C SER A 239 5.64 4.74 24.57
N GLY A 240 5.10 3.96 25.50
CA GLY A 240 5.59 3.85 26.88
C GLY A 240 6.92 3.11 26.98
N ARG A 241 7.08 2.00 26.24
CA ARG A 241 8.37 1.30 26.12
C ARG A 241 9.44 2.17 25.46
N ALA A 242 9.06 3.01 24.49
CA ALA A 242 10.00 3.94 23.85
C ALA A 242 10.53 5.00 24.83
N HIS A 243 9.70 5.49 25.75
CA HIS A 243 10.12 6.47 26.75
C HIS A 243 11.12 5.88 27.76
N THR A 244 10.95 4.61 28.13
CA THR A 244 11.86 3.87 29.02
C THR A 244 13.21 3.58 28.35
N VAL A 245 13.22 3.15 27.09
CA VAL A 245 14.45 2.85 26.34
C VAL A 245 15.28 4.12 26.06
N VAL A 246 14.63 5.26 25.80
CA VAL A 246 15.33 6.55 25.63
C VAL A 246 15.93 7.04 26.95
N GLN A 247 15.26 6.82 28.08
CA GLN A 247 15.82 7.12 29.41
C GLN A 247 17.02 6.22 29.74
N GLU A 248 16.91 4.92 29.53
CA GLU A 248 18.00 3.97 29.77
C GLU A 248 19.20 4.24 28.85
N GLY A 249 18.97 4.62 27.59
CA GLY A 249 20.03 5.04 26.66
C GLY A 249 20.71 6.34 27.09
N ALA A 250 19.95 7.33 27.58
CA ALA A 250 20.51 8.58 28.10
C ALA A 250 21.34 8.36 29.38
N GLU A 251 20.89 7.47 30.28
CA GLU A 251 21.64 7.07 31.47
C GLU A 251 22.93 6.31 31.13
N GLN A 252 22.89 5.39 30.16
CA GLN A 252 24.08 4.66 29.72
C GLN A 252 25.10 5.55 28.99
N THR A 253 24.65 6.58 28.29
CA THR A 253 25.55 7.56 27.64
C THR A 253 26.21 8.46 28.68
N ALA A 254 25.47 8.89 29.70
CA ALA A 254 25.99 9.67 30.82
C ALA A 254 27.00 8.88 31.70
N LEU A 255 26.89 7.56 31.77
CA LEU A 255 27.86 6.68 32.44
C LEU A 255 29.14 6.43 31.63
N ARG A 256 29.14 6.76 30.33
CA ARG A 256 30.28 6.56 29.42
C ARG A 256 31.18 7.79 29.31
N ASP A 257 30.65 8.95 29.69
CA ASP A 257 31.31 10.26 29.65
C ASP A 257 31.88 10.70 31.03
N ASN A 258 31.86 9.80 32.03
CA ASN A 258 32.55 9.92 33.34
C ASN A 258 33.62 8.83 33.46
#